data_AF-A0A916SK13-F1
#
_entry.id   AF-A0A916SK13-F1
#
_cell.length_a   1.000
_cell.length_b   1.000
_cell.length_c   1.000
_cell.angle_alpha   90.00
_cell.angle_beta   90.00
_cell.angle_gamma   90.00
#
_symmetry.space_group_name_H-M   'P 1'
#
loop_
_entity.id
_entity.type
_entity.pdbx_description
1 polymer ?
#
loop_
_entity_poly.entity_id
_entity_poly.type
_entity_poly.pdbx_seq_one_letter_code
_entity_poly.pdbx_strand_id
1 'polypeptide(L)'
;MLEFNTYAHIMRDMNALKNIRKNVFKVTQQEFSAVAGVTQATVSRWERGVAPSLDEMKAIRDAAVKRGINWDDSLFFDAPAEVCIGDAGAA
;
A
#
# COMPACT_ATOMS: atom_id res chain seq x y z
N MET A 1 -10.85 27.16 11.82
CA MET A 1 -11.08 25.91 12.55
C MET A 1 -11.17 24.80 11.50
N LEU A 2 -10.01 24.36 11.00
CA LEU A 2 -9.91 23.43 9.86
C LEU A 2 -9.87 21.97 10.35
N GLU A 3 -10.77 21.18 9.75
CA GLU A 3 -10.59 19.81 9.24
C GLU A 3 -10.34 18.63 10.22
N PHE A 4 -11.42 18.14 10.81
CA PHE A 4 -11.52 16.72 11.21
C PHE A 4 -11.90 15.77 10.06
N ASN A 5 -12.15 16.28 8.84
CA ASN A 5 -12.64 15.47 7.71
C ASN A 5 -11.53 14.97 6.76
N THR A 6 -10.38 15.64 6.69
CA THR A 6 -9.29 15.28 5.74
C THR A 6 -8.43 14.12 6.24
N TYR A 7 -8.22 14.01 7.55
CA TYR A 7 -7.36 12.97 8.15
C TYR A 7 -7.98 11.56 8.13
N ALA A 8 -9.31 11.45 8.27
CA ALA A 8 -10.02 10.17 8.17
C ALA A 8 -10.01 9.62 6.74
N HIS A 9 -10.00 10.48 5.71
CA HIS A 9 -9.91 10.05 4.32
C HIS A 9 -8.50 9.52 3.96
N ILE A 10 -7.44 10.03 4.61
CA ILE A 10 -6.05 9.59 4.38
C ILE A 10 -5.80 8.19 4.99
N MET A 11 -6.50 7.84 6.08
CA MET A 11 -6.33 6.56 6.78
C MET A 11 -7.27 5.43 6.32
N ARG A 12 -8.29 5.69 5.50
CA ARG A 12 -9.32 4.66 5.14
C ARG A 12 -8.96 3.70 4.00
N ASP A 13 -7.98 3.99 3.14
CA ASP A 13 -7.66 3.14 1.98
C ASP A 13 -6.23 2.56 2.02
N MET A 14 -5.81 1.98 3.15
CA MET A 14 -4.45 1.42 3.26
C MET A 14 -4.43 -0.08 2.97
N ASN A 15 -4.40 -0.47 1.69
CA ASN A 15 -4.13 -1.87 1.32
C ASN A 15 -2.64 -2.23 1.45
N ALA A 16 -2.36 -3.53 1.39
CA ALA A 16 -1.04 -4.11 1.50
C ALA A 16 -0.01 -3.46 0.56
N LEU A 17 -0.36 -3.21 -0.71
CA LEU A 17 0.59 -2.62 -1.68
C LEU A 17 0.90 -1.16 -1.36
N LYS A 18 -0.08 -0.38 -0.93
CA LYS A 18 0.13 1.00 -0.49
C LYS A 18 0.98 1.05 0.78
N ASN A 19 0.79 0.08 1.69
CA ASN A 19 1.60 -0.11 2.88
C ASN A 19 3.07 -0.45 2.51
N ILE A 20 3.28 -1.44 1.65
CA ILE A 20 4.59 -1.82 1.10
C ILE A 20 5.27 -0.58 0.51
N ARG A 21 4.59 0.19 -0.34
CA ARG A 21 5.20 1.37 -0.96
C ARG A 21 5.59 2.43 0.07
N LYS A 22 4.67 2.81 0.96
CA LYS A 22 4.89 3.93 1.87
C LYS A 22 5.83 3.60 3.03
N ASN A 23 5.73 2.40 3.58
CA ASN A 23 6.40 2.05 4.83
C ASN A 23 7.62 1.16 4.62
N VAL A 24 7.58 0.25 3.63
CA VAL A 24 8.71 -0.65 3.33
C VAL A 24 9.69 0.02 2.37
N PHE A 25 9.22 0.48 1.20
CA PHE A 25 10.08 1.13 0.20
C PHE A 25 10.28 2.63 0.46
N LYS A 26 9.31 3.31 1.06
CA LYS A 26 9.32 4.76 1.34
C LYS A 26 9.51 5.62 0.08
N VAL A 27 8.78 5.27 -0.98
CA VAL A 27 8.88 5.92 -2.30
C VAL A 27 7.53 6.45 -2.81
N THR A 28 7.58 7.31 -3.82
CA THR A 28 6.40 7.76 -4.58
C THR A 28 5.83 6.63 -5.45
N GLN A 29 4.60 6.77 -5.95
CA GLN A 29 4.01 5.77 -6.86
C GLN A 29 4.82 5.61 -8.15
N GLN A 30 5.40 6.70 -8.67
CA GLN A 30 6.22 6.69 -9.88
C GLN A 30 7.54 5.93 -9.66
N GLU A 31 8.18 6.15 -8.52
CA GLU A 31 9.39 5.40 -8.16
C GLU A 31 9.07 3.93 -7.90
N PHE A 32 7.95 3.64 -7.23
CA PHE A 32 7.50 2.26 -7.00
C PHE A 32 7.16 1.53 -8.30
N SER A 33 6.62 2.24 -9.29
CA SER A 33 6.36 1.62 -10.59
C SER A 33 7.66 1.28 -11.31
N ALA A 34 8.68 2.14 -11.22
CA ALA A 34 10.02 1.84 -11.73
C ALA A 34 10.68 0.66 -10.99
N VAL A 35 10.40 0.50 -9.69
CA VAL A 35 10.84 -0.66 -8.89
C VAL A 35 10.26 -1.97 -9.44
N ALA A 36 8.95 -2.00 -9.68
CA ALA A 36 8.24 -3.20 -10.10
C ALA A 36 8.26 -3.42 -11.63
N GLY A 37 8.84 -2.50 -12.40
CA GLY A 37 8.87 -2.60 -13.87
C GLY A 37 7.50 -2.34 -14.54
N VAL A 38 6.62 -1.58 -13.89
CA VAL A 38 5.27 -1.29 -14.36
C VAL A 38 5.03 0.23 -14.50
N THR A 39 3.84 0.61 -14.97
CA THR A 39 3.43 2.01 -15.04
C THR A 39 2.90 2.52 -13.70
N GLN A 40 2.96 3.84 -13.47
CA GLN A 40 2.35 4.46 -12.29
C GLN A 40 0.83 4.24 -12.24
N ALA A 41 0.16 4.15 -13.40
CA ALA A 41 -1.25 3.82 -13.49
C ALA A 41 -1.56 2.41 -12.98
N THR A 42 -0.65 1.45 -13.21
CA THR A 42 -0.74 0.08 -12.64
C THR A 42 -0.68 0.13 -11.12
N VAL A 43 0.30 0.86 -10.56
CA VAL A 43 0.41 1.05 -9.10
C VAL A 43 -0.85 1.71 -8.52
N SER A 44 -1.38 2.74 -9.18
CA SER A 44 -2.64 3.38 -8.77
C SER A 44 -3.84 2.42 -8.76
N ARG A 45 -3.90 1.45 -9.68
CA ARG A 45 -4.91 0.38 -9.65
C ARG A 45 -4.71 -0.55 -8.48
N TRP A 46 -3.47 -0.96 -8.19
CA TRP A 46 -3.19 -1.80 -7.04
C TRP A 46 -3.59 -1.12 -5.74
N GLU A 47 -3.27 0.17 -5.60
CA GLU A 47 -3.63 0.94 -4.42
C GLU A 47 -5.12 1.24 -4.29
N ARG A 48 -5.94 0.86 -5.26
CA ARG A 48 -7.41 0.87 -5.20
C ARG A 48 -8.01 -0.53 -5.05
N GLY A 49 -7.18 -1.55 -4.78
CA GLY A 49 -7.64 -2.91 -4.47
C GLY A 49 -7.51 -3.92 -5.61
N VAL A 50 -6.87 -3.58 -6.74
CA VAL A 50 -6.58 -4.58 -7.78
C VAL A 50 -5.36 -5.40 -7.38
N ALA A 51 -5.46 -6.73 -7.39
CA ALA A 51 -4.31 -7.57 -7.08
C ALA A 51 -3.23 -7.49 -8.18
N PRO A 52 -1.93 -7.41 -7.83
CA PRO A 52 -0.85 -7.64 -8.78
C PRO A 52 -0.83 -9.11 -9.23
N SER A 53 -0.27 -9.35 -10.41
CA SER A 53 0.08 -10.69 -10.88
C SER A 53 1.28 -11.28 -10.13
N LEU A 54 1.49 -12.59 -10.28
CA LEU A 54 2.63 -13.29 -9.65
C LEU A 54 3.98 -12.74 -10.11
N ASP A 55 4.12 -12.37 -11.38
CA ASP A 55 5.36 -11.79 -11.92
C ASP A 55 5.63 -10.40 -11.32
N GLU A 56 4.59 -9.60 -11.12
CA GLU A 56 4.70 -8.29 -10.47
C GLU A 56 5.03 -8.42 -8.97
N MET A 57 4.43 -9.40 -8.28
CA MET A 57 4.79 -9.71 -6.88
C MET A 57 6.25 -10.16 -6.77
N LYS A 58 6.72 -10.99 -7.70
CA LYS A 58 8.11 -11.41 -7.78
C LYS A 58 9.05 -10.22 -8.03
N ALA A 59 8.72 -9.33 -8.96
CA ALA A 59 9.52 -8.14 -9.24
C ALA A 59 9.67 -7.24 -7.99
N ILE A 60 8.59 -7.06 -7.22
CA ILE A 60 8.63 -6.31 -5.96
C ILE A 60 9.56 -6.98 -4.95
N ARG A 61 9.44 -8.30 -4.75
CA ARG A 61 10.30 -9.09 -3.86
C ARG A 61 11.78 -8.97 -4.25
N ASP A 62 12.10 -9.22 -5.51
CA ASP A 62 13.47 -9.19 -6.02
C ASP A 62 14.09 -7.80 -5.81
N ALA A 63 13.29 -6.75 -5.99
CA ALA A 63 13.74 -5.39 -5.78
C ALA A 63 13.87 -4.97 -4.31
N ALA A 64 13.16 -5.63 -3.38
CA ALA A 64 13.38 -5.49 -1.95
C ALA A 64 14.70 -6.13 -1.53
N VAL A 65 14.91 -7.40 -1.95
CA VAL A 65 16.14 -8.16 -1.68
C VAL A 65 17.36 -7.44 -2.24
N LYS A 66 17.29 -6.95 -3.49
CA LYS A 66 18.37 -6.18 -4.11
C LYS A 66 18.74 -4.91 -3.35
N ARG A 67 17.79 -4.32 -2.62
CA ARG A 67 18.01 -3.13 -1.77
C ARG A 67 18.44 -3.46 -0.34
N GLY A 68 18.58 -4.74 0.00
CA GLY A 68 18.89 -5.19 1.36
C GLY A 68 17.73 -5.00 2.34
N ILE A 69 16.49 -4.88 1.84
CA ILE A 69 15.30 -4.82 2.68
C ILE A 69 14.98 -6.24 3.15
N ASN A 70 14.81 -6.43 4.47
CA ASN A 70 14.31 -7.68 5.02
C ASN A 70 12.86 -7.89 4.56
N TRP A 71 12.66 -8.83 3.65
CA TRP A 71 11.38 -9.07 2.99
C TRP A 71 10.65 -10.27 3.59
N ASP A 72 9.34 -10.13 3.79
CA ASP A 72 8.43 -11.22 4.15
C ASP A 72 7.21 -11.16 3.22
N ASP A 73 6.77 -12.29 2.69
CA ASP A 73 5.62 -12.36 1.79
C ASP A 73 4.29 -12.08 2.50
N SER A 74 4.27 -12.20 3.84
CA SER A 74 3.15 -11.75 4.67
C SER A 74 2.79 -10.28 4.39
N LEU A 75 3.75 -9.45 3.97
CA LEU A 75 3.54 -8.05 3.61
C LEU A 75 2.52 -7.85 2.48
N PHE A 76 2.31 -8.84 1.61
CA PHE A 76 1.28 -8.76 0.55
C PHE A 76 -0.15 -8.97 1.07
N PHE A 77 -0.29 -9.54 2.26
CA PHE A 77 -1.57 -9.95 2.85
C PHE A 77 -1.91 -9.12 4.10
N ASP A 78 -0.90 -8.59 4.80
CA ASP A 78 -1.05 -7.75 5.99
C ASP A 78 -1.22 -6.27 5.60
N ALA A 79 -2.45 -5.89 5.26
CA ALA A 79 -2.88 -4.51 5.35
C ALA A 79 -3.17 -4.16 6.83
N PRO A 80 -2.82 -2.96 7.34
CA PRO A 80 -3.27 -2.56 8.66
C PRO A 80 -4.81 -2.57 8.66
N ALA A 81 -5.39 -3.37 9.56
CA ALA A 81 -6.83 -3.47 9.72
C ALA A 81 -7.43 -2.05 9.78
N GLU A 82 -8.45 -1.80 8.98
CA GLU A 82 -9.25 -0.58 9.10
C GLU A 82 -9.59 -0.40 10.58
N VAL A 83 -9.23 0.76 11.14
CA VAL A 83 -9.69 1.09 12.48
C VAL A 83 -11.20 1.21 12.38
N CYS A 84 -11.92 0.18 12.84
CA CYS A 84 -13.35 0.21 13.08
C CYS A 84 -13.59 1.23 14.21
N ILE A 85 -13.68 2.53 13.88
CA ILE A 85 -14.18 3.51 14.85
C ILE A 85 -15.66 3.23 14.97
N GLY A 86 -16.01 2.47 16.01
CA GLY A 86 -17.37 2.03 16.30
C GLY A 86 -18.36 3.19 16.25
N ASP A 87 -19.44 2.92 15.54
CA ASP A 87 -20.73 3.58 15.54
C ASP A 87 -21.31 3.59 16.97
N ALA A 88 -20.77 4.47 17.81
CA ALA A 88 -21.37 4.85 19.07
C ALA A 88 -22.34 6.03 18.82
N GLY A 89 -23.64 5.73 18.78
CA GLY A 89 -24.66 6.76 18.95
C GLY A 89 -25.95 6.55 18.18
N ALA A 90 -26.64 5.43 18.39
CA ALA A 90 -28.09 5.38 18.23
C ALA A 90 -28.70 5.15 19.61
N ALA A 91 -29.19 6.23 20.21
CA ALA A 91 -30.10 6.23 21.36
C ALA A 91 -31.25 7.20 21.05
#